data_AF-A0A164T1T5-F1
#
_entry.id   AF-A0A164T1T5-F1
#
_cell.length_a   1.000
_cell.length_b   1.000
_cell.length_c   1.000
_cell.angle_alpha   90.00
_cell.angle_beta   90.00
_cell.angle_gamma   90.00
#
_symmetry.space_group_name_H-M   'P 1'
#
loop_
_entity.id
_entity.type
_entity.pdbx_description
1 polymer ?
#
loop_
_entity_poly.entity_id
_entity_poly.type
_entity_poly.pdbx_seq_one_letter_code
_entity_poly.pdbx_strand_id
1 'polypeptide(L)'
;MAKSQSHNRPRASSLQQLERDPAHHLTGSFLAQSKRRIETVHSQGLWKDILNMQWMRVPSSSFTLLTIPFVLYFNWHFLASGHPNPFEPFIFITHKIPGTSPNNPLYQKGYNDILFVLYYIIFWSFVRQVLVLHVFQPFGRWWGIRQQNKLDRVGEQGYALVYFGLSGAWGLKIMQELPTWYYNTEGFWIDYPHWRMPAQLKAFYLLQTAYWIQQLLVLVLGLEKPRKDFRELVIHHIVTLWLVCWSYLVNLTFIGNAIFVSMDIPDAVFGTAPQATKLMNYMQLERVKAVAFLIFIGVWSYFRHWLNLIIIKSVWSEFHLIPQEAQQWKPSEGIWMVWWMQYQVLVPIVLLQMVQLFWYFLIWRVFYRAVFQAKLDDERSDDEGDEELDGHDLDEKEE
;
A
#
# COMPACT_ATOMS: atom_id res chain seq x y z
N MET A 1 -60.25 34.52 -50.41
CA MET A 1 -59.04 35.35 -50.24
C MET A 1 -59.20 36.16 -48.96
N ALA A 2 -58.49 35.81 -47.89
CA ALA A 2 -58.37 36.63 -46.68
C ALA A 2 -56.97 36.40 -46.10
N LYS A 3 -56.20 37.49 -45.97
CA LYS A 3 -54.84 37.52 -45.44
C LYS A 3 -54.90 37.60 -43.91
N SER A 4 -54.12 36.77 -43.22
CA SER A 4 -53.80 36.94 -41.79
C SER A 4 -52.29 37.15 -41.66
N GLN A 5 -51.93 38.26 -41.02
CA GLN A 5 -50.57 38.66 -40.69
C GLN A 5 -50.10 37.92 -39.44
N SER A 6 -48.89 37.37 -39.43
CA SER A 6 -48.21 37.00 -38.18
C SER A 6 -46.84 37.68 -38.10
N HIS A 7 -46.58 38.22 -36.91
CA HIS A 7 -45.48 39.10 -36.55
C HIS A 7 -44.11 38.41 -36.59
N ASN A 8 -43.13 39.10 -37.19
CA ASN A 8 -41.70 38.87 -36.99
C ASN A 8 -41.30 39.15 -35.54
N ARG A 9 -40.67 38.17 -34.87
CA ARG A 9 -39.77 38.41 -33.71
C ARG A 9 -38.32 38.17 -34.15
N PRO A 10 -37.37 39.04 -33.77
CA PRO A 10 -35.99 38.99 -34.27
C PRO A 10 -35.19 37.81 -33.69
N ARG A 11 -34.33 37.25 -34.56
CA ARG A 11 -33.30 36.26 -34.23
C ARG A 11 -32.43 36.74 -33.07
N ALA A 12 -32.29 35.92 -32.04
CA ALA A 12 -31.31 36.11 -30.98
C ALA A 12 -29.90 36.20 -31.61
N SER A 13 -29.31 37.36 -31.43
CA SER A 13 -27.95 37.70 -31.85
C SER A 13 -26.95 37.02 -30.91
N SER A 14 -26.00 36.33 -31.53
CA SER A 14 -24.59 36.20 -31.17
C SER A 14 -24.20 35.83 -29.73
N LEU A 15 -23.67 34.60 -29.59
CA LEU A 15 -22.76 34.14 -28.53
C LEU A 15 -21.52 35.04 -28.30
N GLN A 16 -21.33 36.08 -29.11
CA GLN A 16 -20.22 37.03 -29.00
C GLN A 16 -20.48 38.18 -28.02
N GLN A 17 -21.72 38.37 -27.54
CA GLN A 17 -22.02 39.38 -26.52
C GLN A 17 -21.74 38.93 -25.07
N LEU A 18 -21.58 37.62 -24.83
CA LEU A 18 -21.19 37.08 -23.52
C LEU A 18 -19.69 37.25 -23.21
N GLU A 19 -18.84 37.40 -24.23
CA GLU A 19 -17.39 37.57 -24.05
C GLU A 19 -16.97 38.99 -23.65
N ARG A 20 -17.90 39.96 -23.67
CA ARG A 20 -17.60 41.39 -23.42
C ARG A 20 -18.29 41.98 -22.20
N ASP A 21 -18.84 41.16 -21.32
CA ASP A 21 -19.47 41.64 -20.09
C ASP A 21 -18.42 41.98 -19.01
N PRO A 22 -18.28 43.25 -18.59
CA PRO A 22 -17.37 43.66 -17.52
C PRO A 22 -17.77 43.16 -16.12
N ALA A 23 -18.87 42.42 -15.98
CA ALA A 23 -19.31 41.86 -14.71
C ALA A 23 -18.88 40.39 -14.50
N HIS A 24 -18.28 39.71 -15.49
CA HIS A 24 -17.90 38.30 -15.38
C HIS A 24 -16.54 38.06 -14.69
N HIS A 25 -15.96 39.07 -14.04
CA HIS A 25 -14.59 39.06 -13.50
C HIS A 25 -14.48 38.59 -12.03
N LEU A 26 -15.57 38.12 -11.41
CA LEU A 26 -15.57 37.73 -9.99
C LEU A 26 -15.28 36.23 -9.76
N THR A 27 -15.03 35.46 -10.82
CA THR A 27 -14.35 34.18 -10.69
C THR A 27 -12.86 34.43 -10.89
N GLY A 28 -12.14 34.52 -9.77
CA GLY A 28 -10.67 34.55 -9.77
C GLY A 28 -10.14 33.51 -10.73
N SER A 29 -9.09 33.88 -11.47
CA SER A 29 -8.49 33.03 -12.50
C SER A 29 -8.45 31.59 -12.01
N PHE A 30 -9.28 30.74 -12.61
CA PHE A 30 -9.01 29.31 -12.61
C PHE A 30 -7.67 29.19 -13.33
N LEU A 31 -6.58 29.31 -12.57
CA LEU A 31 -5.36 28.61 -12.88
C LEU A 31 -5.84 27.20 -13.13
N ALA A 32 -5.88 26.83 -14.41
CA ALA A 32 -6.09 25.46 -14.82
C ALA A 32 -5.05 24.68 -14.02
N GLN A 33 -5.46 24.07 -12.91
CA GLN A 33 -4.65 23.13 -12.17
C GLN A 33 -4.12 22.21 -13.24
N SER A 34 -2.81 22.27 -13.48
CA SER A 34 -2.21 21.70 -14.68
C SER A 34 -2.83 20.32 -14.83
N LYS A 35 -3.53 20.07 -15.94
CA LYS A 35 -3.85 18.72 -16.37
C LYS A 35 -2.48 18.06 -16.48
N ARG A 36 -2.01 17.46 -15.38
CA ARG A 36 -0.82 16.65 -15.34
C ARG A 36 -1.25 15.38 -16.04
N ARG A 37 -1.36 15.50 -17.36
CA ARG A 37 -1.49 14.41 -18.29
C ARG A 37 -0.34 13.50 -17.89
N ILE A 38 -0.65 12.31 -17.39
CA ILE A 38 0.33 11.25 -17.26
C ILE A 38 0.63 10.86 -18.72
N GLU A 39 1.41 11.70 -19.39
CA GLU A 39 2.04 11.33 -20.64
C GLU A 39 2.96 10.16 -20.31
N THR A 40 2.96 9.16 -21.18
CA THR A 40 3.94 8.08 -21.14
C THR A 40 5.33 8.72 -21.04
N VAL A 41 5.90 8.71 -19.84
CA VAL A 41 7.21 9.32 -19.59
C VAL A 41 8.21 8.49 -20.37
N HIS A 42 8.76 9.06 -21.43
CA HIS A 42 9.87 8.45 -22.16
C HIS A 42 11.16 8.72 -21.40
N SER A 43 12.08 7.75 -21.43
CA SER A 43 13.40 7.91 -20.83
C SER A 43 14.11 9.12 -21.45
N GLN A 44 14.67 9.98 -20.60
CA GLN A 44 15.48 11.12 -21.04
C GLN A 44 16.99 10.79 -21.01
N GLY A 45 17.32 9.50 -20.84
CA GLY A 45 18.65 8.97 -20.60
C GLY A 45 18.85 8.56 -19.14
N LEU A 46 19.54 7.43 -18.92
CA LEU A 46 19.66 6.78 -17.61
C LEU A 46 20.14 7.71 -16.49
N TRP A 47 21.17 8.53 -16.74
CA TRP A 47 21.69 9.45 -15.72
C TRP A 47 20.69 10.54 -15.31
N LYS A 48 19.95 11.10 -16.28
CA LYS A 48 18.90 12.09 -15.99
C LYS A 48 17.73 11.43 -15.26
N ASP A 49 17.39 10.20 -15.66
CA ASP A 49 16.32 9.45 -15.03
C ASP A 49 16.65 9.10 -13.57
N ILE A 50 17.93 8.78 -13.26
CA ILE A 50 18.43 8.56 -11.90
C ILE A 50 18.34 9.83 -11.07
N LEU A 51 18.92 10.94 -11.56
CA LEU A 51 18.97 12.22 -10.83
C LEU A 51 17.57 12.76 -10.53
N ASN A 52 16.64 12.60 -11.46
CA ASN A 52 15.27 13.09 -11.33
C ASN A 52 14.31 12.06 -10.72
N MET A 53 14.80 10.90 -10.26
CA MET A 53 13.99 9.77 -9.77
C MET A 53 12.90 9.29 -10.76
N GLN A 54 13.07 9.58 -12.06
CA GLN A 54 12.14 9.17 -13.11
C GLN A 54 12.21 7.67 -13.39
N TRP A 55 13.28 6.99 -13.00
CA TRP A 55 13.38 5.53 -13.09
C TRP A 55 12.20 4.83 -12.40
N MET A 56 11.63 5.40 -11.33
CA MET A 56 10.42 4.86 -10.67
C MET A 56 9.16 4.90 -11.54
N ARG A 57 9.12 5.72 -12.59
CA ARG A 57 8.00 5.83 -13.55
C ARG A 57 8.31 5.18 -14.89
N VAL A 58 9.58 5.04 -15.25
CA VAL A 58 10.02 4.55 -16.56
C VAL A 58 10.54 3.10 -16.44
N PRO A 59 9.81 2.10 -16.96
CA PRO A 59 10.18 0.69 -16.83
C PRO A 59 11.57 0.36 -17.39
N SER A 60 11.96 0.95 -18.53
CA SER A 60 13.25 0.68 -19.16
C SER A 60 14.44 1.13 -18.31
N SER A 61 14.29 2.26 -17.62
CA SER A 61 15.35 2.82 -16.76
C SER A 61 15.48 2.00 -15.47
N SER A 62 14.36 1.61 -14.85
CA SER A 62 14.36 0.65 -13.74
C SER A 62 14.96 -0.70 -14.14
N PHE A 63 14.58 -1.24 -15.32
CA PHE A 63 15.14 -2.49 -15.83
C PHE A 63 16.66 -2.41 -16.01
N THR A 64 17.15 -1.32 -16.61
CA THR A 64 18.59 -1.11 -16.79
C THR A 64 19.30 -1.08 -15.44
N LEU A 65 18.77 -0.37 -14.45
CA LEU A 65 19.31 -0.34 -13.09
C LEU A 65 19.36 -1.73 -12.44
N LEU A 66 18.33 -2.56 -12.64
CA LEU A 66 18.31 -3.94 -12.14
C LEU A 66 19.36 -4.82 -12.81
N THR A 67 19.62 -4.62 -14.10
CA THR A 67 20.61 -5.43 -14.82
C THR A 67 22.05 -5.13 -14.40
N ILE A 68 22.35 -3.95 -13.86
CA ILE A 68 23.73 -3.55 -13.52
C ILE A 68 24.35 -4.49 -12.46
N PRO A 69 23.76 -4.70 -11.26
CA PRO A 69 24.32 -5.63 -10.28
C PRO A 69 24.42 -7.07 -10.79
N PHE A 70 23.46 -7.53 -11.60
CA PHE A 70 23.52 -8.87 -12.21
C PHE A 70 24.70 -9.03 -13.17
N VAL A 71 24.88 -8.08 -14.09
CA VAL A 71 26.00 -8.12 -15.04
C VAL A 71 27.33 -8.04 -14.30
N LEU A 72 27.43 -7.17 -13.30
CA LEU A 72 28.62 -7.04 -12.47
C LEU A 72 28.89 -8.30 -11.64
N TYR A 73 27.85 -8.96 -11.12
CA TYR A 73 27.95 -10.23 -10.41
C TYR A 73 28.55 -11.31 -11.31
N PHE A 74 28.00 -11.52 -12.51
CA PHE A 74 28.52 -12.51 -13.45
C PHE A 74 29.92 -12.17 -13.92
N ASN A 75 30.19 -10.91 -14.25
CA ASN A 75 31.51 -10.46 -14.66
C ASN A 75 32.56 -10.73 -13.58
N TRP A 76 32.25 -10.43 -12.31
CA TRP A 76 33.12 -10.75 -11.19
C TRP A 76 33.31 -12.26 -11.00
N HIS A 77 32.24 -13.04 -11.13
CA HIS A 77 32.31 -14.49 -11.02
C HIS A 77 33.27 -15.12 -12.04
N PHE A 78 33.30 -14.61 -13.28
CA PHE A 78 34.20 -15.09 -14.32
C PHE A 78 35.62 -14.52 -14.21
N LEU A 79 35.80 -13.26 -13.84
CA LEU A 79 37.11 -12.60 -13.82
C LEU A 79 37.87 -12.79 -12.50
N ALA A 80 37.16 -13.00 -11.38
CA ALA A 80 37.72 -13.01 -10.04
C ALA A 80 37.13 -14.16 -9.19
N SER A 81 37.04 -15.36 -9.79
CA SER A 81 36.41 -16.55 -9.19
C SER A 81 36.99 -17.00 -7.84
N GLY A 82 38.18 -16.51 -7.46
CA GLY A 82 38.83 -16.79 -6.18
C GLY A 82 38.52 -15.81 -5.03
N HIS A 83 37.73 -14.76 -5.29
CA HIS A 83 37.41 -13.73 -4.31
C HIS A 83 35.90 -13.64 -4.04
N PRO A 84 35.48 -13.27 -2.81
CA PRO A 84 34.07 -13.06 -2.49
C PRO A 84 33.48 -12.00 -3.41
N ASN A 85 32.27 -12.26 -3.92
CA ASN A 85 31.65 -11.39 -4.91
C ASN A 85 31.02 -10.16 -4.23
N PRO A 86 31.49 -8.93 -4.51
CA PRO A 86 30.96 -7.72 -3.87
C PRO A 86 29.52 -7.40 -4.29
N PHE A 87 29.02 -8.01 -5.37
CA PHE A 87 27.66 -7.80 -5.88
C PHE A 87 26.65 -8.83 -5.39
N GLU A 88 27.10 -9.91 -4.74
CA GLU A 88 26.24 -10.93 -4.12
C GLU A 88 25.22 -10.32 -3.12
N PRO A 89 25.60 -9.35 -2.25
CA PRO A 89 24.67 -8.69 -1.34
C PRO A 89 23.45 -8.02 -1.95
N PHE A 90 23.53 -7.60 -3.22
CA PHE A 90 22.40 -6.95 -3.88
C PHE A 90 21.35 -7.98 -4.32
N ILE A 91 21.78 -9.20 -4.68
CA ILE A 91 20.93 -10.20 -5.35
C ILE A 91 20.44 -11.26 -4.35
N PHE A 92 21.29 -11.68 -3.41
CA PHE A 92 21.01 -12.80 -2.52
C PHE A 92 21.03 -12.39 -1.05
N ILE A 93 20.28 -13.14 -0.23
CA ILE A 93 20.34 -12.97 1.23
C ILE A 93 21.72 -13.36 1.75
N THR A 94 22.32 -12.48 2.56
CA THR A 94 23.69 -12.64 3.07
C THR A 94 23.70 -13.11 4.53
N HIS A 95 24.88 -13.35 5.11
CA HIS A 95 25.07 -13.73 6.53
C HIS A 95 24.46 -15.10 6.91
N LYS A 96 24.73 -16.13 6.10
CA LYS A 96 24.42 -17.52 6.47
C LYS A 96 25.27 -17.95 7.67
N ILE A 97 24.64 -18.57 8.67
CA ILE A 97 25.35 -19.09 9.85
C ILE A 97 26.11 -20.36 9.46
N PRO A 98 27.44 -20.43 9.68
CA PRO A 98 28.23 -21.63 9.45
C PRO A 98 27.73 -22.82 10.28
N GLY A 99 27.76 -24.03 9.71
CA GLY A 99 27.37 -25.26 10.40
C GLY A 99 25.86 -25.53 10.48
N THR A 100 25.03 -24.74 9.79
CA THR A 100 23.59 -25.01 9.66
C THR A 100 23.29 -26.14 8.68
N SER A 101 22.18 -26.85 8.90
CA SER A 101 21.74 -27.95 8.03
C SER A 101 21.60 -27.47 6.58
N PRO A 102 22.10 -28.22 5.59
CA PRO A 102 21.95 -27.87 4.17
C PRO A 102 20.49 -27.66 3.75
N ASN A 103 19.55 -28.39 4.36
CA ASN A 103 18.13 -28.35 4.02
C ASN A 103 17.38 -27.21 4.71
N ASN A 104 17.91 -26.66 5.82
CA ASN A 104 17.31 -25.53 6.52
C ASN A 104 18.40 -24.55 6.97
N PRO A 105 18.96 -23.77 6.02
CA PRO A 105 20.00 -22.80 6.34
C PRO A 105 19.42 -21.65 7.17
N LEU A 106 20.09 -21.33 8.26
CA LEU A 106 19.74 -20.21 9.13
C LEU A 106 20.66 -19.02 8.84
N TYR A 107 20.11 -17.82 9.00
CA TYR A 107 20.76 -16.56 8.67
C TYR A 107 20.73 -15.62 9.87
N GLN A 108 21.76 -14.80 9.97
CA GLN A 108 21.86 -13.67 10.89
C GLN A 108 21.63 -12.35 10.14
N LYS A 109 21.58 -11.25 10.89
CA LYS A 109 21.48 -9.90 10.34
C LYS A 109 22.88 -9.36 10.04
N GLY A 110 22.97 -8.42 9.10
CA GLY A 110 24.16 -7.59 9.00
C GLY A 110 24.04 -6.47 7.97
N TYR A 111 25.06 -5.62 7.88
CA TYR A 111 24.98 -4.37 7.11
C TYR A 111 24.77 -4.58 5.60
N ASN A 112 25.21 -5.72 5.06
CA ASN A 112 24.97 -6.08 3.65
C ASN A 112 23.48 -6.26 3.32
N ASP A 113 22.61 -6.43 4.32
CA ASP A 113 21.16 -6.47 4.12
C ASP A 113 20.61 -5.12 3.60
N ILE A 114 21.30 -4.00 3.87
CA ILE A 114 20.92 -2.69 3.34
C ILE A 114 21.06 -2.66 1.81
N LEU A 115 22.12 -3.27 1.27
CA LEU A 115 22.34 -3.34 -0.18
C LEU A 115 21.23 -4.14 -0.87
N PHE A 116 20.82 -5.25 -0.24
CA PHE A 116 19.66 -6.03 -0.68
C PHE A 116 18.40 -5.16 -0.70
N VAL A 117 18.08 -4.46 0.40
CA VAL A 117 16.89 -3.59 0.47
C VAL A 117 16.92 -2.51 -0.61
N LEU A 118 18.05 -1.82 -0.81
CA LEU A 118 18.21 -0.78 -1.83
C LEU A 118 17.98 -1.32 -3.25
N TYR A 119 18.53 -2.50 -3.54
CA TYR A 119 18.31 -3.17 -4.81
C TYR A 119 16.83 -3.51 -5.02
N TYR A 120 16.18 -4.06 -3.99
CA TYR A 120 14.79 -4.48 -4.09
C TYR A 120 13.77 -3.33 -4.11
N ILE A 121 14.15 -2.10 -3.69
CA ILE A 121 13.34 -0.89 -3.94
C ILE A 121 13.22 -0.63 -5.45
N ILE A 122 14.32 -0.81 -6.19
CA ILE A 122 14.33 -0.69 -7.66
C ILE A 122 13.50 -1.81 -8.27
N PHE A 123 13.63 -3.03 -7.73
CA PHE A 123 12.85 -4.19 -8.18
C PHE A 123 11.35 -3.94 -8.05
N TRP A 124 10.89 -3.49 -6.88
CA TRP A 124 9.47 -3.22 -6.66
C TRP A 124 8.95 -2.09 -7.54
N SER A 125 9.77 -1.07 -7.79
CA SER A 125 9.42 0.01 -8.72
C SER A 125 9.27 -0.50 -10.16
N PHE A 126 10.17 -1.39 -10.62
CA PHE A 126 10.05 -2.06 -11.91
C PHE A 126 8.78 -2.92 -12.00
N VAL A 127 8.58 -3.82 -11.03
CA VAL A 127 7.43 -4.75 -10.98
C VAL A 127 6.12 -3.96 -10.99
N ARG A 128 6.02 -2.92 -10.16
CA ARG A 128 4.87 -2.01 -10.13
C ARG A 128 4.58 -1.43 -11.51
N GLN A 129 5.56 -0.83 -12.17
CA GLN A 129 5.34 -0.20 -13.47
C GLN A 129 4.99 -1.22 -14.56
N VAL A 130 5.61 -2.40 -14.56
CA VAL A 130 5.27 -3.48 -15.51
C VAL A 130 3.84 -3.94 -15.31
N LEU A 131 3.43 -4.24 -14.06
CA LEU A 131 2.07 -4.68 -13.77
C LEU A 131 1.04 -3.61 -14.09
N VAL A 132 1.27 -2.36 -13.70
CA VAL A 132 0.35 -1.24 -13.98
C VAL A 132 0.21 -1.04 -15.49
N LEU A 133 1.31 -0.83 -16.22
CA LEU A 133 1.26 -0.40 -17.61
C LEU A 133 0.99 -1.53 -18.61
N HIS A 134 1.47 -2.75 -18.34
CA HIS A 134 1.42 -3.86 -19.29
C HIS A 134 0.40 -4.94 -18.95
N VAL A 135 -0.09 -5.00 -17.71
CA VAL A 135 -1.10 -5.99 -17.29
C VAL A 135 -2.44 -5.33 -17.04
N PHE A 136 -2.51 -4.42 -16.06
CA PHE A 136 -3.79 -3.90 -15.56
C PHE A 136 -4.39 -2.78 -16.39
N GLN A 137 -3.60 -1.85 -16.94
CA GLN A 137 -4.14 -0.82 -17.84
C GLN A 137 -4.70 -1.41 -19.15
N PRO A 138 -4.01 -2.35 -19.85
CA PRO A 138 -4.56 -3.00 -21.03
C PRO A 138 -5.82 -3.81 -20.72
N PHE A 139 -5.82 -4.52 -19.58
CA PHE A 139 -7.01 -5.21 -19.07
C PHE A 139 -8.18 -4.23 -18.86
N GLY A 140 -7.94 -3.09 -18.20
CA GLY A 140 -8.96 -2.05 -18.02
C GLY A 140 -9.51 -1.49 -19.34
N ARG A 141 -8.64 -1.32 -20.36
CA ARG A 141 -9.06 -0.89 -21.71
C ARG A 141 -9.89 -1.96 -22.40
N TRP A 142 -9.53 -3.23 -22.27
CA TRP A 142 -10.29 -4.36 -22.80
C TRP A 142 -11.71 -4.42 -22.21
N TRP A 143 -11.86 -4.06 -20.92
CA TRP A 143 -13.16 -3.88 -20.26
C TRP A 143 -13.89 -2.57 -20.58
N GLY A 144 -13.41 -1.77 -21.53
CA GLY A 144 -14.08 -0.56 -22.01
C GLY A 144 -13.81 0.72 -21.20
N ILE A 145 -12.87 0.71 -20.25
CA ILE A 145 -12.48 1.92 -19.52
C ILE A 145 -11.59 2.79 -20.42
N ARG A 146 -12.12 3.94 -20.84
CA ARG A 146 -11.40 4.88 -21.72
C ARG A 146 -10.71 6.05 -20.99
N GLN A 147 -11.15 6.36 -19.77
CA GLN A 147 -10.61 7.49 -19.01
C GLN A 147 -9.28 7.12 -18.34
N GLN A 148 -8.20 7.83 -18.66
CA GLN A 148 -6.86 7.54 -18.12
C GLN A 148 -6.82 7.51 -16.59
N ASN A 149 -7.43 8.50 -15.92
CA ASN A 149 -7.50 8.53 -14.45
C ASN A 149 -8.16 7.28 -13.84
N LYS A 150 -9.10 6.65 -14.55
CA LYS A 150 -9.74 5.41 -14.11
C LYS A 150 -8.83 4.21 -14.37
N LEU A 151 -8.12 4.20 -15.51
CA LEU A 151 -7.13 3.18 -15.84
C LEU A 151 -5.96 3.17 -14.85
N ASP A 152 -5.45 4.34 -14.47
CA ASP A 152 -4.37 4.44 -13.47
C ASP A 152 -4.82 3.84 -12.15
N ARG A 153 -6.05 4.15 -11.70
CA ARG A 153 -6.62 3.56 -10.48
C ARG A 153 -6.75 2.04 -10.58
N VAL A 154 -7.19 1.50 -11.72
CA VAL A 154 -7.26 0.04 -11.93
C VAL A 154 -5.85 -0.56 -11.86
N GLY A 155 -4.87 0.10 -12.46
CA GLY A 155 -3.46 -0.27 -12.37
C GLY A 155 -2.97 -0.38 -10.93
N GLU A 156 -3.14 0.69 -10.15
CA GLU A 156 -2.66 0.74 -8.77
C GLU A 156 -3.36 -0.26 -7.86
N GLN A 157 -4.67 -0.44 -8.05
CA GLN A 157 -5.46 -1.38 -7.28
C GLN A 157 -5.14 -2.84 -7.65
N GLY A 158 -4.90 -3.13 -8.93
CA GLY A 158 -4.45 -4.43 -9.40
C GLY A 158 -3.05 -4.80 -8.89
N TYR A 159 -2.12 -3.83 -8.92
CA TYR A 159 -0.79 -4.01 -8.34
C TYR A 159 -0.86 -4.33 -6.84
N ALA A 160 -1.62 -3.54 -6.08
CA ALA A 160 -1.82 -3.76 -4.65
C ALA A 160 -2.41 -5.15 -4.38
N LEU A 161 -3.39 -5.60 -5.17
CA LEU A 161 -3.97 -6.94 -5.04
C LEU A 161 -2.94 -8.04 -5.23
N VAL A 162 -2.13 -7.97 -6.30
CA VAL A 162 -1.07 -8.96 -6.56
C VAL A 162 -0.06 -8.97 -5.42
N TYR A 163 0.36 -7.80 -4.96
CA TYR A 163 1.31 -7.67 -3.87
C TYR A 163 0.77 -8.28 -2.58
N PHE A 164 -0.35 -7.77 -2.05
CA PHE A 164 -0.91 -8.20 -0.77
C PHE A 164 -1.40 -9.65 -0.80
N GLY A 165 -1.88 -10.14 -1.94
CA GLY A 165 -2.26 -11.55 -2.11
C GLY A 165 -1.05 -12.49 -1.99
N LEU A 166 0.05 -12.17 -2.69
CA LEU A 166 1.27 -12.98 -2.63
C LEU A 166 1.99 -12.84 -1.28
N SER A 167 2.08 -11.61 -0.74
CA SER A 167 2.74 -11.34 0.54
C SER A 167 1.98 -11.96 1.70
N GLY A 168 0.65 -11.86 1.72
CA GLY A 168 -0.21 -12.48 2.73
C GLY A 168 -0.10 -14.01 2.71
N ALA A 169 -0.13 -14.63 1.52
CA ALA A 169 0.07 -16.08 1.38
C ALA A 169 1.46 -16.53 1.85
N TRP A 170 2.51 -15.77 1.50
CA TRP A 170 3.87 -16.07 1.92
C TRP A 170 4.07 -15.90 3.44
N GLY A 171 3.55 -14.82 4.02
CA GLY A 171 3.60 -14.56 5.46
C GLY A 171 2.84 -15.63 6.26
N LEU A 172 1.68 -16.09 5.76
CA LEU A 172 0.94 -17.21 6.34
C LEU A 172 1.75 -18.49 6.32
N LYS A 173 2.37 -18.82 5.17
CA LYS A 173 3.23 -20.01 5.05
C LYS A 173 4.36 -19.99 6.08
N ILE A 174 5.06 -18.85 6.19
CA ILE A 174 6.11 -18.67 7.20
C ILE A 174 5.56 -18.83 8.61
N MET A 175 4.37 -18.28 8.89
CA MET A 175 3.74 -18.41 10.20
C MET A 175 3.41 -19.87 10.56
N GLN A 176 3.07 -20.75 9.60
CA GLN A 176 2.83 -22.17 9.91
C GLN A 176 4.12 -22.92 10.25
N GLU A 177 5.25 -22.48 9.69
CA GLU A 177 6.57 -23.07 9.96
C GLU A 177 7.19 -22.55 11.29
N LEU A 178 6.64 -21.48 11.85
CA LEU A 178 7.09 -20.85 13.09
C LEU A 178 6.24 -21.28 14.30
N PRO A 179 6.76 -21.18 15.54
CA PRO A 179 5.99 -21.48 16.76
C PRO A 179 4.83 -20.49 17.03
N THR A 180 4.63 -19.53 16.12
CA THR A 180 3.61 -18.47 16.18
C THR A 180 2.37 -18.79 15.35
N TRP A 181 2.21 -20.05 14.91
CA TRP A 181 1.05 -20.48 14.13
C TRP A 181 -0.26 -20.02 14.78
N TYR A 182 -1.06 -19.33 13.96
CA TYR A 182 -2.35 -18.75 14.35
C TYR A 182 -2.29 -17.88 15.61
N TYR A 183 -1.31 -16.96 15.66
CA TYR A 183 -1.16 -15.97 16.74
C TYR A 183 -1.00 -16.61 18.13
N ASN A 184 -0.27 -17.72 18.22
CA ASN A 184 0.24 -18.19 19.50
C ASN A 184 1.25 -17.17 20.06
N THR A 185 0.80 -16.38 21.02
CA THR A 185 1.50 -15.17 21.50
C THR A 185 2.71 -15.47 22.37
N GLU A 186 2.71 -16.60 23.08
CA GLU A 186 3.84 -17.03 23.90
C GLU A 186 5.12 -17.21 23.06
N GLY A 187 4.95 -17.72 21.83
CA GLY A 187 6.03 -17.92 20.86
C GLY A 187 6.68 -16.62 20.38
N PHE A 188 6.10 -15.45 20.68
CA PHE A 188 6.72 -14.15 20.40
C PHE A 188 7.88 -13.81 21.35
N TRP A 189 7.89 -14.38 22.55
CA TRP A 189 8.78 -13.99 23.64
C TRP A 189 9.74 -15.11 24.06
N ILE A 190 9.25 -16.35 24.00
CA ILE A 190 10.06 -17.54 24.30
C ILE A 190 11.26 -17.59 23.34
N ASP A 191 12.42 -17.93 23.89
CA ASP A 191 13.70 -17.99 23.18
C ASP A 191 14.15 -16.68 22.53
N TYR A 192 13.60 -15.54 22.98
CA TYR A 192 14.15 -14.24 22.61
C TYR A 192 15.60 -14.13 23.13
N PRO A 193 16.57 -13.69 22.32
CA PRO A 193 16.40 -13.10 20.98
C PRO A 193 16.49 -14.09 19.81
N HIS A 194 15.60 -13.90 18.82
CA HIS A 194 15.50 -14.76 17.63
C HIS A 194 16.57 -14.45 16.56
N TRP A 195 17.86 -14.57 16.90
CA TRP A 195 18.97 -14.26 15.97
C TRP A 195 19.10 -15.21 14.79
N ARG A 196 18.56 -16.42 14.93
CA ARG A 196 18.64 -17.48 13.92
C ARG A 196 17.37 -17.48 13.08
N MET A 197 17.39 -16.78 11.96
CA MET A 197 16.22 -16.67 11.09
C MET A 197 16.27 -17.72 9.98
N PRO A 198 15.16 -18.43 9.71
CA PRO A 198 15.02 -19.21 8.49
C PRO A 198 15.19 -18.33 7.25
N ALA A 199 15.72 -18.90 6.17
CA ALA A 199 15.93 -18.20 4.90
C ALA A 199 14.66 -17.47 4.40
N GLN A 200 13.52 -18.16 4.48
CA GLN A 200 12.23 -17.62 4.04
C GLN A 200 11.82 -16.39 4.86
N LEU A 201 11.96 -16.45 6.19
CA LEU A 201 11.63 -15.34 7.07
C LEU A 201 12.52 -14.12 6.78
N LYS A 202 13.83 -14.32 6.64
CA LYS A 202 14.77 -13.23 6.33
C LYS A 202 14.44 -12.59 4.97
N ALA A 203 14.28 -13.39 3.93
CA ALA A 203 13.96 -12.88 2.59
C ALA A 203 12.62 -12.12 2.57
N PHE A 204 11.58 -12.69 3.18
CA PHE A 204 10.28 -12.05 3.32
C PHE A 204 10.39 -10.70 4.02
N TYR A 205 11.11 -10.64 5.14
CA TYR A 205 11.26 -9.42 5.92
C TYR A 205 11.98 -8.30 5.15
N LEU A 206 13.10 -8.64 4.47
CA LEU A 206 13.86 -7.67 3.68
C LEU A 206 13.08 -7.19 2.45
N LEU A 207 12.34 -8.08 1.79
CA LEU A 207 11.49 -7.73 0.64
C LEU A 207 10.33 -6.83 1.04
N GLN A 208 9.66 -7.13 2.15
CA GLN A 208 8.62 -6.28 2.73
C GLN A 208 9.19 -4.91 3.08
N THR A 209 10.35 -4.86 3.73
CA THR A 209 11.02 -3.59 4.07
C THR A 209 11.30 -2.75 2.81
N ALA A 210 11.82 -3.38 1.75
CA ALA A 210 12.05 -2.71 0.48
C ALA A 210 10.77 -2.19 -0.16
N TYR A 211 9.68 -2.96 -0.13
CA TYR A 211 8.38 -2.53 -0.64
C TYR A 211 7.82 -1.32 0.13
N TRP A 212 7.83 -1.35 1.46
CA TRP A 212 7.27 -0.25 2.27
C TRP A 212 8.09 1.04 2.11
N ILE A 213 9.41 0.95 1.95
CA ILE A 213 10.24 2.11 1.60
C ILE A 213 9.91 2.59 0.18
N GLN A 214 9.78 1.67 -0.78
CA GLN A 214 9.40 2.00 -2.16
C GLN A 214 8.04 2.72 -2.22
N GLN A 215 7.06 2.27 -1.43
CA GLN A 215 5.73 2.89 -1.36
C GLN A 215 5.78 4.27 -0.69
N LEU A 216 6.60 4.46 0.35
CA LEU A 216 6.86 5.79 0.91
C LEU A 216 7.45 6.73 -0.15
N LEU A 217 8.42 6.28 -0.95
CA LEU A 217 9.02 7.09 -2.01
C LEU A 217 7.99 7.49 -3.07
N VAL A 218 7.13 6.57 -3.48
CA VAL A 218 6.01 6.86 -4.40
C VAL A 218 5.12 7.96 -3.86
N LEU A 219 4.82 7.90 -2.56
CA LEU A 219 3.93 8.84 -1.89
C LEU A 219 4.58 10.23 -1.74
N VAL A 220 5.83 10.30 -1.27
CA VAL A 220 6.57 11.56 -1.05
C VAL A 220 6.88 12.27 -2.36
N LEU A 221 7.23 11.52 -3.41
CA LEU A 221 7.48 12.08 -4.74
C LEU A 221 6.19 12.45 -5.51
N GLY A 222 5.02 12.21 -4.91
CA GLY A 222 3.72 12.48 -5.52
C GLY A 222 3.57 11.79 -6.88
N LEU A 223 4.09 10.55 -7.00
CA LEU A 223 3.90 9.75 -8.22
C LEU A 223 2.45 9.28 -8.33
N GLU A 224 1.76 9.13 -7.20
CA GLU A 224 0.32 8.90 -7.12
C GLU A 224 -0.44 10.20 -6.83
N LYS A 225 -1.66 10.31 -7.35
CA LYS A 225 -2.54 11.44 -7.04
C LYS A 225 -2.90 11.40 -5.55
N PRO A 226 -2.67 12.49 -4.78
CA PRO A 226 -3.03 12.54 -3.37
C PRO A 226 -4.51 12.20 -3.17
N ARG A 227 -4.77 11.34 -2.19
CA ARG A 227 -6.12 10.97 -1.75
C ARG A 227 -6.61 11.96 -0.69
N LYS A 228 -7.90 11.90 -0.35
CA LYS A 228 -8.49 12.76 0.70
C LYS A 228 -7.93 12.45 2.10
N ASP A 229 -7.41 11.23 2.29
CA ASP A 229 -6.81 10.68 3.51
C ASP A 229 -5.26 10.67 3.44
N PHE A 230 -4.65 11.62 2.72
CA PHE A 230 -3.21 11.65 2.50
C PHE A 230 -2.39 11.77 3.80
N ARG A 231 -2.86 12.57 4.77
CA ARG A 231 -2.13 12.79 6.03
C ARG A 231 -2.09 11.52 6.88
N GLU A 232 -3.22 10.85 6.97
CA GLU A 232 -3.38 9.59 7.70
C GLU A 232 -2.55 8.49 7.03
N LEU A 233 -2.53 8.47 5.70
CA LEU A 233 -1.67 7.56 4.93
C LEU A 233 -0.18 7.82 5.17
N VAL A 234 0.26 9.09 5.26
CA VAL A 234 1.66 9.42 5.62
C VAL A 234 1.99 8.95 7.03
N ILE A 235 1.13 9.23 8.01
CA ILE A 235 1.32 8.79 9.40
C ILE A 235 1.42 7.26 9.45
N HIS A 236 0.55 6.55 8.74
CA HIS A 236 0.61 5.10 8.60
C HIS A 236 1.96 4.63 8.05
N HIS A 237 2.50 5.27 7.01
CA HIS A 237 3.80 4.88 6.44
C HIS A 237 4.96 5.11 7.42
N ILE A 238 4.91 6.18 8.22
CA ILE A 238 5.91 6.44 9.26
C ILE A 238 5.84 5.36 10.34
N VAL A 239 4.64 5.03 10.82
CA VAL A 239 4.43 4.01 11.86
C VAL A 239 4.79 2.61 11.36
N THR A 240 4.42 2.25 10.14
CA THR A 240 4.77 0.95 9.55
C THR A 240 6.28 0.82 9.34
N LEU A 241 6.96 1.83 8.79
CA LEU A 241 8.42 1.80 8.67
C LEU A 241 9.11 1.75 10.04
N TRP A 242 8.56 2.40 11.05
CA TRP A 242 9.04 2.22 12.43
C TRP A 242 8.91 0.76 12.84
N LEU A 243 7.73 0.14 12.76
CA LEU A 243 7.52 -1.26 13.16
C LEU A 243 8.45 -2.21 12.41
N VAL A 244 8.57 -2.05 11.10
CA VAL A 244 9.35 -2.94 10.24
C VAL A 244 10.85 -2.80 10.54
N CYS A 245 11.38 -1.58 10.51
CA CYS A 245 12.80 -1.36 10.77
C CYS A 245 13.17 -1.76 12.20
N TRP A 246 12.39 -1.35 13.20
CA TRP A 246 12.70 -1.66 14.60
C TRP A 246 12.58 -3.14 14.90
N SER A 247 11.53 -3.84 14.45
CA SER A 247 11.41 -5.26 14.78
C SER A 247 12.47 -6.12 14.08
N TYR A 248 13.03 -5.71 12.94
CA TYR A 248 14.27 -6.31 12.42
C TYR A 248 15.49 -5.98 13.29
N LEU A 249 15.69 -4.71 13.66
CA LEU A 249 16.83 -4.26 14.46
C LEU A 249 16.88 -4.93 15.83
N VAL A 250 15.73 -5.10 16.48
CA VAL A 250 15.61 -5.68 17.83
C VAL A 250 15.31 -7.18 17.84
N ASN A 251 15.37 -7.88 16.71
CA ASN A 251 15.11 -9.33 16.64
C ASN A 251 13.69 -9.78 17.06
N LEU A 252 12.68 -8.94 16.85
CA LEU A 252 11.27 -9.29 17.07
C LEU A 252 10.56 -9.62 15.74
N THR A 253 11.25 -10.36 14.87
CA THR A 253 10.76 -10.69 13.53
C THR A 253 9.51 -11.58 13.54
N PHE A 254 9.29 -12.33 14.62
CA PHE A 254 8.10 -13.16 14.80
C PHE A 254 6.83 -12.32 15.02
N ILE A 255 6.90 -11.31 15.88
CA ILE A 255 5.82 -10.32 16.07
C ILE A 255 5.62 -9.54 14.76
N GLY A 256 6.70 -9.13 14.11
CA GLY A 256 6.65 -8.45 12.81
C GLY A 256 5.92 -9.28 11.75
N ASN A 257 6.21 -10.58 11.62
CA ASN A 257 5.50 -11.48 10.70
C ASN A 257 4.00 -11.57 11.05
N ALA A 258 3.66 -11.65 12.33
CA ALA A 258 2.26 -11.69 12.77
C ALA A 258 1.49 -10.40 12.42
N ILE A 259 2.14 -9.25 12.54
CA ILE A 259 1.58 -7.96 12.11
C ILE A 259 1.44 -7.91 10.58
N PHE A 260 2.45 -8.33 9.81
CA PHE A 260 2.32 -8.37 8.35
C PHE A 260 1.14 -9.23 7.89
N VAL A 261 0.99 -10.43 8.45
CA VAL A 261 -0.12 -11.33 8.13
C VAL A 261 -1.47 -10.71 8.47
N SER A 262 -1.62 -10.05 9.62
CA SER A 262 -2.90 -9.42 10.00
C SER A 262 -3.23 -8.21 9.15
N MET A 263 -2.23 -7.52 8.60
CA MET A 263 -2.43 -6.35 7.77
C MET A 263 -2.66 -6.70 6.30
N ASP A 264 -1.87 -7.62 5.74
CA ASP A 264 -1.87 -7.94 4.30
C ASP A 264 -3.10 -8.75 3.88
N ILE A 265 -3.62 -9.66 4.72
CA ILE A 265 -4.79 -10.49 4.37
C ILE A 265 -6.04 -9.64 4.11
N PRO A 266 -6.44 -8.70 5.00
CA PRO A 266 -7.53 -7.78 4.72
C PRO A 266 -7.31 -6.94 3.47
N ASP A 267 -6.07 -6.58 3.15
CA ASP A 267 -5.76 -5.78 1.96
C ASP A 267 -5.88 -6.60 0.67
N ALA A 268 -5.52 -7.89 0.71
CA ALA A 268 -5.80 -8.82 -0.37
C ALA A 268 -7.33 -9.01 -0.57
N VAL A 269 -8.08 -9.11 0.53
CA VAL A 269 -9.55 -9.19 0.49
C VAL A 269 -10.18 -7.87 0.03
N PHE A 270 -9.63 -6.72 0.42
CA PHE A 270 -10.02 -5.40 -0.06
C PHE A 270 -9.63 -5.17 -1.54
N GLY A 271 -8.56 -5.82 -2.00
CA GLY A 271 -8.21 -5.87 -3.41
C GLY A 271 -9.22 -6.67 -4.23
N THR A 272 -9.72 -7.78 -3.68
CA THR A 272 -10.65 -8.67 -4.41
C THR A 272 -12.12 -8.23 -4.32
N ALA A 273 -12.61 -7.78 -3.16
CA ALA A 273 -14.03 -7.50 -2.94
C ALA A 273 -14.50 -6.14 -3.53
N PRO A 274 -13.93 -4.97 -3.17
CA PRO A 274 -14.24 -3.67 -3.77
C PRO A 274 -13.95 -3.53 -5.28
N GLN A 275 -12.93 -4.21 -5.81
CA GLN A 275 -12.62 -4.16 -7.25
C GLN A 275 -13.60 -5.00 -8.06
N ALA A 276 -14.07 -6.12 -7.50
CA ALA A 276 -15.26 -6.80 -8.01
C ALA A 276 -16.43 -5.82 -8.04
N THR A 277 -16.65 -4.96 -7.05
CA THR A 277 -17.75 -3.97 -7.07
C THR A 277 -17.71 -2.99 -8.26
N LYS A 278 -16.52 -2.55 -8.71
CA LYS A 278 -16.41 -1.68 -9.91
C LYS A 278 -16.51 -2.44 -11.24
N LEU A 279 -16.00 -3.68 -11.30
CA LEU A 279 -16.19 -4.56 -12.45
C LEU A 279 -17.63 -5.08 -12.54
N MET A 280 -18.29 -5.29 -11.40
CA MET A 280 -19.66 -5.78 -11.22
C MET A 280 -20.69 -4.66 -11.17
N ASN A 281 -20.29 -3.39 -11.09
CA ASN A 281 -21.16 -2.26 -11.39
C ASN A 281 -21.66 -2.34 -12.84
N TYR A 282 -20.89 -2.95 -13.75
CA TYR A 282 -21.33 -3.26 -15.10
C TYR A 282 -22.29 -4.45 -15.18
N MET A 283 -22.36 -5.30 -14.14
CA MET A 283 -23.23 -6.48 -14.10
C MET A 283 -24.50 -6.29 -13.25
N GLN A 284 -24.72 -5.11 -12.64
CA GLN A 284 -25.92 -4.77 -11.83
C GLN A 284 -26.26 -5.78 -10.71
N LEU A 285 -25.28 -6.56 -10.23
CA LEU A 285 -25.48 -7.58 -9.20
C LEU A 285 -25.35 -6.97 -7.79
N GLU A 286 -26.33 -6.15 -7.37
CA GLU A 286 -26.31 -5.46 -6.07
C GLU A 286 -26.14 -6.40 -4.87
N ARG A 287 -26.73 -7.61 -4.94
CA ARG A 287 -26.61 -8.62 -3.87
C ARG A 287 -25.17 -9.08 -3.65
N VAL A 288 -24.40 -9.28 -4.73
CA VAL A 288 -23.01 -9.75 -4.60
C VAL A 288 -22.12 -8.64 -4.03
N LYS A 289 -22.37 -7.38 -4.41
CA LYS A 289 -21.66 -6.22 -3.85
C LYS A 289 -21.89 -6.11 -2.34
N ALA A 290 -23.14 -6.26 -1.90
CA ALA A 290 -23.49 -6.21 -0.49
C ALA A 290 -22.84 -7.35 0.32
N VAL A 291 -22.91 -8.59 -0.18
CA VAL A 291 -22.27 -9.74 0.46
C VAL A 291 -20.75 -9.56 0.54
N ALA A 292 -20.10 -9.13 -0.56
CA ALA A 292 -18.66 -8.87 -0.58
C ALA A 292 -18.25 -7.76 0.41
N PHE A 293 -19.07 -6.71 0.55
CA PHE A 293 -18.84 -5.64 1.50
C PHE A 293 -18.99 -6.11 2.97
N LEU A 294 -19.97 -6.98 3.26
CA LEU A 294 -20.12 -7.58 4.59
C LEU A 294 -18.96 -8.51 4.94
N ILE A 295 -18.52 -9.35 3.99
CA ILE A 295 -17.32 -10.20 4.15
C ILE A 295 -16.10 -9.32 4.44
N PHE A 296 -15.95 -8.22 3.70
CA PHE A 296 -14.87 -7.27 3.91
C PHE A 296 -14.88 -6.69 5.33
N ILE A 297 -16.02 -6.23 5.84
CA ILE A 297 -16.14 -5.73 7.22
C ILE A 297 -15.72 -6.83 8.21
N GLY A 298 -16.24 -8.06 8.05
CA GLY A 298 -15.91 -9.17 8.95
C GLY A 298 -14.41 -9.50 8.97
N VAL A 299 -13.79 -9.61 7.79
CA VAL A 299 -12.34 -9.86 7.65
C VAL A 299 -11.53 -8.70 8.23
N TRP A 300 -11.92 -7.46 7.96
CA TRP A 300 -11.25 -6.27 8.52
C TRP A 300 -11.32 -6.27 10.04
N SER A 301 -12.49 -6.47 10.64
CA SER A 301 -12.67 -6.50 12.09
C SER A 301 -11.84 -7.60 12.75
N TYR A 302 -11.83 -8.80 12.17
CA TYR A 302 -11.09 -9.91 12.73
C TYR A 302 -9.56 -9.71 12.63
N PHE A 303 -9.03 -9.46 11.44
CA PHE A 303 -7.59 -9.37 11.25
C PHE A 303 -7.00 -8.03 11.72
N ARG A 304 -7.60 -6.89 11.36
CA ARG A 304 -7.03 -5.57 11.71
C ARG A 304 -7.25 -5.19 13.16
N HIS A 305 -8.34 -5.63 13.80
CA HIS A 305 -8.66 -5.23 15.17
C HIS A 305 -8.50 -6.36 16.18
N TRP A 306 -9.21 -7.48 16.02
CA TRP A 306 -9.16 -8.54 17.02
C TRP A 306 -7.75 -9.13 17.18
N LEU A 307 -7.10 -9.51 16.08
CA LEU A 307 -5.73 -10.04 16.13
C LEU A 307 -4.69 -8.99 16.56
N ASN A 308 -4.88 -7.72 16.17
CA ASN A 308 -3.99 -6.65 16.63
C ASN A 308 -4.13 -6.40 18.15
N LEU A 309 -5.35 -6.44 18.70
CA LEU A 309 -5.58 -6.37 20.15
C LEU A 309 -4.96 -7.55 20.90
N ILE A 310 -4.96 -8.74 20.31
CA ILE A 310 -4.24 -9.91 20.87
C ILE A 310 -2.73 -9.65 20.93
N ILE A 311 -2.15 -9.08 19.86
CA ILE A 311 -0.73 -8.71 19.85
C ILE A 311 -0.44 -7.63 20.91
N ILE A 312 -1.27 -6.59 21.00
CA ILE A 312 -1.13 -5.53 22.02
C ILE A 312 -1.19 -6.13 23.43
N LYS A 313 -2.16 -7.03 23.69
CA LYS A 313 -2.27 -7.74 24.96
C LYS A 313 -1.00 -8.52 25.26
N SER A 314 -0.46 -9.27 24.29
CA SER A 314 0.78 -10.02 24.43
C SER A 314 1.96 -9.11 24.79
N VAL A 315 2.16 -7.99 24.08
CA VAL A 315 3.23 -7.02 24.40
C VAL A 315 3.06 -6.43 25.80
N TRP A 316 1.83 -6.24 26.27
CA TRP A 316 1.57 -5.73 27.61
C TRP A 316 1.78 -6.77 28.71
N SER A 317 1.22 -7.97 28.57
CA SER A 317 1.16 -8.97 29.64
C SER A 317 2.26 -10.03 29.60
N GLU A 318 2.76 -10.39 28.42
CA GLU A 318 3.65 -11.54 28.22
C GLU A 318 5.13 -11.15 28.08
N PHE A 319 5.47 -9.86 28.24
CA PHE A 319 6.85 -9.38 28.21
C PHE A 319 7.76 -10.11 29.23
N HIS A 320 7.19 -10.58 30.34
CA HIS A 320 7.90 -11.34 31.37
C HIS A 320 8.37 -12.74 30.91
N LEU A 321 7.85 -13.27 29.80
CA LEU A 321 8.27 -14.56 29.23
C LEU A 321 9.66 -14.50 28.58
N ILE A 322 10.20 -13.30 28.37
CA ILE A 322 11.57 -13.12 27.87
C ILE A 322 12.55 -13.68 28.92
N PRO A 323 13.51 -14.55 28.53
CA PRO A 323 14.53 -15.07 29.44
C PRO A 323 15.23 -13.94 30.22
N GLN A 324 15.42 -14.12 31.53
CA GLN A 324 16.04 -13.08 32.38
C GLN A 324 17.42 -12.63 31.87
N GLU A 325 18.18 -13.55 31.27
CA GLU A 325 19.47 -13.28 30.64
C GLU A 325 19.38 -12.34 29.42
N ALA A 326 18.23 -12.33 28.75
CA ALA A 326 17.94 -11.46 27.61
C ALA A 326 17.29 -10.12 28.02
N GLN A 327 17.07 -9.89 29.33
CA GLN A 327 16.49 -8.65 29.86
C GLN A 327 17.54 -7.57 30.15
N GLN A 328 18.49 -7.36 29.22
CA GLN A 328 19.60 -6.41 29.38
C GLN A 328 19.90 -5.67 28.08
N TRP A 329 20.53 -4.49 28.21
CA TRP A 329 20.95 -3.69 27.07
C TRP A 329 22.34 -4.13 26.60
N LYS A 330 22.40 -5.11 25.68
CA LYS A 330 23.65 -5.55 25.02
C LYS A 330 23.48 -5.66 23.50
N PRO A 331 23.45 -4.51 22.80
CA PRO A 331 23.31 -4.46 21.34
C PRO A 331 24.34 -5.26 20.55
N SER A 332 25.58 -5.39 21.06
CA SER A 332 26.68 -6.12 20.42
C SER A 332 26.41 -7.61 20.30
N GLU A 333 25.69 -8.18 21.27
CA GLU A 333 25.24 -9.56 21.24
C GLU A 333 23.94 -9.66 20.43
N GLY A 334 23.12 -8.60 20.42
CA GLY A 334 21.81 -8.54 19.78
C GLY A 334 20.66 -8.65 20.79
N ILE A 335 20.97 -8.41 22.07
CA ILE A 335 20.02 -8.36 23.17
C ILE A 335 19.64 -6.90 23.39
N TRP A 336 18.35 -6.61 23.31
CA TRP A 336 17.82 -5.24 23.36
C TRP A 336 16.76 -5.04 24.44
N MET A 337 16.19 -6.11 25.03
CA MET A 337 14.93 -6.02 25.77
C MET A 337 15.12 -5.56 27.21
N VAL A 338 15.13 -4.25 27.42
CA VAL A 338 15.04 -3.63 28.75
C VAL A 338 13.61 -3.18 29.05
N TRP A 339 13.29 -2.88 30.31
CA TRP A 339 11.93 -2.52 30.74
C TRP A 339 11.26 -1.42 29.90
N TRP A 340 12.01 -0.40 29.44
CA TRP A 340 11.46 0.68 28.63
C TRP A 340 11.24 0.30 27.15
N MET A 341 11.90 -0.75 26.66
CA MET A 341 11.73 -1.23 25.28
C MET A 341 10.35 -1.83 25.03
N GLN A 342 9.67 -2.28 26.08
CA GLN A 342 8.26 -2.68 25.99
C GLN A 342 7.40 -1.55 25.42
N TYR A 343 7.59 -0.31 25.90
CA TYR A 343 6.84 0.85 25.38
C TYR A 343 7.24 1.17 23.94
N GLN A 344 8.51 1.00 23.58
CA GLN A 344 8.99 1.22 22.21
C GLN A 344 8.36 0.26 21.19
N VAL A 345 8.02 -0.96 21.61
CA VAL A 345 7.27 -1.92 20.80
C VAL A 345 5.77 -1.62 20.84
N LEU A 346 5.23 -1.27 22.01
CA LEU A 346 3.80 -1.05 22.21
C LEU A 346 3.26 0.19 21.47
N VAL A 347 3.95 1.33 21.59
CA VAL A 347 3.53 2.63 21.03
C VAL A 347 3.20 2.53 19.53
N PRO A 348 4.10 2.03 18.65
CA PRO A 348 3.79 1.98 17.23
C PRO A 348 2.68 0.98 16.88
N ILE A 349 2.49 -0.10 17.66
CA ILE A 349 1.36 -1.03 17.44
C ILE A 349 0.03 -0.36 17.82
N VAL A 350 0.00 0.40 18.90
CA VAL A 350 -1.18 1.19 19.31
C VAL A 350 -1.46 2.30 18.30
N LEU A 351 -0.46 3.03 17.83
CA LEU A 351 -0.62 4.03 16.77
C LEU A 351 -1.15 3.40 15.49
N LEU A 352 -0.65 2.23 15.12
CA LEU A 352 -1.17 1.47 13.99
C LEU A 352 -2.66 1.16 14.19
N GLN A 353 -3.06 0.64 15.37
CA GLN A 353 -4.46 0.38 15.71
C GLN A 353 -5.33 1.65 15.64
N MET A 354 -4.83 2.81 16.08
CA MET A 354 -5.56 4.08 15.98
C MET A 354 -5.85 4.48 14.53
N VAL A 355 -4.86 4.35 13.64
CA VAL A 355 -5.06 4.64 12.22
C VAL A 355 -6.02 3.62 11.59
N GLN A 356 -5.95 2.34 11.98
CA GLN A 356 -6.92 1.34 11.53
C GLN A 356 -8.35 1.66 11.98
N LEU A 357 -8.53 2.17 13.20
CA LEU A 357 -9.84 2.58 13.71
C LEU A 357 -10.41 3.78 12.96
N PHE A 358 -9.56 4.73 12.54
CA PHE A 358 -9.98 5.84 11.69
C PHE A 358 -10.56 5.34 10.36
N TRP A 359 -9.87 4.43 9.66
CA TRP A 359 -10.40 3.86 8.42
C TRP A 359 -11.63 2.97 8.66
N TYR A 360 -11.66 2.26 9.78
CA TYR A 360 -12.83 1.47 10.18
C TYR A 360 -14.08 2.33 10.40
N PHE A 361 -13.91 3.51 11.03
CA PHE A 361 -14.98 4.50 11.14
C PHE A 361 -15.50 4.93 9.76
N LEU A 362 -14.61 5.17 8.79
CA LEU A 362 -15.02 5.51 7.42
C LEU A 362 -15.78 4.35 6.75
N ILE A 363 -15.35 3.11 6.97
CA ILE A 363 -16.02 1.91 6.44
C ILE A 363 -17.44 1.79 7.02
N TRP A 364 -17.60 1.94 8.33
CA TRP A 364 -18.91 1.94 8.99
C TRP A 364 -19.79 3.11 8.59
N ARG A 365 -19.21 4.30 8.37
CA ARG A 365 -19.94 5.44 7.84
C ARG A 365 -20.50 5.13 6.46
N VAL A 366 -19.72 4.49 5.58
CA VAL A 366 -20.21 4.05 4.26
C VAL A 366 -21.28 2.97 4.40
N PHE A 367 -21.09 1.99 5.29
CA PHE A 367 -22.09 0.95 5.57
C PHE A 367 -23.42 1.54 6.02
N TYR A 368 -23.39 2.45 7.00
CA TYR A 368 -24.57 3.10 7.55
C TYR A 368 -25.33 3.86 6.45
N ARG A 369 -24.63 4.63 5.62
CA ARG A 369 -25.25 5.32 4.49
C ARG A 369 -25.86 4.34 3.49
N ALA A 370 -25.13 3.28 3.13
CA ALA A 370 -25.59 2.29 2.15
C ALA A 370 -26.83 1.51 2.62
N VAL A 371 -26.98 1.23 3.93
CA VAL A 371 -28.11 0.46 4.46
C VAL A 371 -29.29 1.34 4.83
N PHE A 372 -29.04 2.49 5.46
CA PHE A 372 -30.10 3.32 6.04
C PHE A 372 -30.52 4.50 5.16
N GLN A 373 -29.61 5.08 4.36
CA GLN A 373 -29.96 6.20 3.47
C GLN A 373 -30.49 5.72 2.12
N ALA A 374 -29.97 4.61 1.58
CA ALA A 374 -30.55 3.99 0.39
C ALA A 374 -32.02 3.58 0.60
N LYS A 375 -32.38 3.17 1.83
CA LYS A 375 -33.76 2.83 2.19
C LYS A 375 -34.67 4.06 2.29
N LEU A 376 -34.13 5.21 2.69
CA LEU A 376 -34.86 6.48 2.75
C LEU A 376 -35.11 7.09 1.37
N ASP A 377 -34.15 6.98 0.44
CA ASP A 377 -34.35 7.41 -0.95
C ASP A 377 -35.31 6.47 -1.70
N ASP A 378 -35.26 5.15 -1.46
CA ASP A 378 -36.16 4.18 -2.10
C ASP A 378 -37.61 4.35 -1.60
N GLU A 379 -37.83 4.53 -0.28
CA GLU A 379 -39.16 4.86 0.29
C GLU A 379 -39.68 6.25 -0.13
N ARG A 380 -38.81 7.17 -0.56
CA ARG A 380 -39.17 8.52 -1.04
C ARG A 380 -39.33 8.60 -2.57
N SER A 381 -38.74 7.66 -3.31
CA SER A 381 -38.83 7.60 -4.78
C SER A 381 -40.17 7.08 -5.32
N ASP A 382 -41.06 6.61 -4.46
CA ASP A 382 -42.45 6.31 -4.81
C ASP A 382 -43.36 7.57 -4.84
N ASP A 383 -42.86 8.77 -4.47
CA ASP A 383 -43.69 9.99 -4.42
C ASP A 383 -43.10 11.27 -5.08
N GLU A 384 -41.84 11.29 -5.54
CA GLU A 384 -41.28 12.49 -6.18
C GLU A 384 -40.47 12.14 -7.44
N GLY A 385 -40.97 12.58 -8.60
CA GLY A 385 -40.31 12.45 -9.90
C GLY A 385 -39.11 13.40 -10.05
N ASP A 386 -38.05 12.87 -10.66
CA ASP A 386 -36.93 13.52 -11.36
C ASP A 386 -36.47 14.90 -10.84
N GLU A 387 -35.47 14.95 -9.94
CA GLU A 387 -34.47 16.04 -9.95
C GLU A 387 -33.05 15.53 -9.59
N GLU A 388 -32.09 15.95 -10.41
CA GLU A 388 -30.66 15.67 -10.36
C GLU A 388 -30.01 16.25 -9.08
N LEU A 389 -29.27 15.44 -8.32
CA LEU A 389 -28.47 15.92 -7.19
C LEU A 389 -27.00 16.05 -7.57
N ASP A 390 -26.62 17.28 -7.96
CA ASP A 390 -25.25 17.75 -8.01
C ASP A 390 -24.76 18.10 -6.60
N GLY A 391 -23.50 17.78 -6.31
CA GLY A 391 -22.95 17.83 -4.97
C GLY A 391 -22.56 19.26 -4.55
N HIS A 392 -23.20 19.76 -3.50
CA HIS A 392 -22.68 20.86 -2.69
C HIS A 392 -23.11 20.65 -1.24
N ASP A 393 -22.15 20.53 -0.33
CA ASP A 393 -22.32 20.80 1.11
C ASP A 393 -20.99 20.54 1.83
N LEU A 394 -20.15 21.57 1.87
CA LEU A 394 -19.23 21.88 2.97
C LEU A 394 -18.89 23.37 2.83
N ASP A 395 -19.60 24.21 3.58
CA ASP A 395 -19.07 25.40 4.27
C ASP A 395 -20.26 26.13 4.91
N GLU A 396 -20.37 26.02 6.24
CA GLU A 396 -20.83 27.07 7.17
C GLU A 396 -21.13 26.45 8.54
N LYS A 397 -20.28 26.77 9.52
CA LYS A 397 -20.66 27.24 10.87
C LYS A 397 -19.43 27.31 11.77
N GLU A 398 -18.82 28.48 11.82
CA GLU A 398 -18.28 29.07 13.06
C GLU A 398 -18.72 30.54 13.05
N GLU A 399 -19.77 30.82 13.84
CA GLU A 399 -19.93 32.08 14.56
C GLU A 399 -19.65 31.79 16.04
#